data_AF-A0A3C1XEJ6-F1
#
_entry.id   AF-A0A3C1XEJ6-F1
#
_cell.length_a   1.000
_cell.length_b   1.000
_cell.length_c   1.000
_cell.angle_alpha   90.00
_cell.angle_beta   90.00
_cell.angle_gamma   90.00
#
_symmetry.space_group_name_H-M   'P 1'
#
loop_
_entity.id
_entity.type
_entity.pdbx_description
1 polymer ?
#
loop_
_entity_poly.entity_id
_entity_poly.type
_entity_poly.pdbx_seq_one_letter_code
_entity_poly.pdbx_strand_id
1 'polypeptide(L)'
;MRPGDSFSILNRGKISFDADTFSLLYLPIIGRDAFGLYQLLRVFSTGKISHFLEYLDFGLNPFIDALDKLSGIGLVRVFDQQPGYFLELKSPLSFEEFLA
;
A
#
# COMPACT_ATOMS: atom_id res chain seq x y z
N MET A 1 14.82 -1.54 1.49
CA MET A 1 14.29 -0.75 0.35
C MET A 1 15.13 0.50 0.15
N ARG A 2 15.42 0.83 -1.10
CA ARG A 2 16.09 2.07 -1.55
C ARG A 2 15.23 2.74 -2.63
N PRO A 3 15.33 4.07 -2.83
CA PRO A 3 14.53 4.79 -3.82
C PRO A 3 14.65 4.23 -5.25
N GLY A 4 15.85 3.75 -5.62
CA GLY A 4 16.11 3.19 -6.94
C GLY A 4 15.64 1.74 -7.15
N ASP A 5 15.21 1.04 -6.10
CA ASP A 5 14.79 -0.35 -6.21
C ASP A 5 13.46 -0.44 -6.99
N SER A 6 13.33 -1.48 -7.81
CA SER A 6 12.10 -1.79 -8.55
C SER A 6 11.06 -2.48 -7.66
N PHE A 7 9.78 -2.28 -8.00
CA PHE A 7 8.67 -3.04 -7.43
C PHE A 7 7.75 -3.62 -8.51
N SER A 8 7.01 -4.67 -8.16
CA SER A 8 5.93 -5.24 -8.98
C SER A 8 4.75 -5.66 -8.12
N ILE A 9 3.53 -5.37 -8.57
CA ILE A 9 2.28 -5.75 -7.92
C ILE A 9 1.83 -7.13 -8.42
N LEU A 10 1.75 -8.11 -7.53
CA LEU A 10 1.47 -9.51 -7.88
C LEU A 10 0.02 -9.77 -8.32
N ASN A 11 -0.93 -9.00 -7.79
CA ASN A 11 -2.36 -9.29 -7.92
C ASN A 11 -3.17 -8.06 -8.36
N ARG A 12 -2.59 -7.26 -9.27
CA ARG A 12 -3.25 -6.09 -9.83
C ARG A 12 -4.64 -6.44 -10.39
N GLY A 13 -5.61 -5.57 -10.13
CA GLY A 13 -6.98 -5.73 -10.61
C GLY A 13 -7.81 -6.76 -9.85
N LYS A 14 -7.25 -7.45 -8.83
CA LYS A 14 -7.97 -8.43 -7.99
C LYS A 14 -8.37 -7.85 -6.63
N ILE A 15 -8.40 -6.53 -6.50
CA ILE A 15 -8.67 -5.82 -5.24
C ILE A 15 -10.08 -5.25 -5.30
N SER A 16 -10.98 -5.80 -4.47
CA SER A 16 -12.27 -5.16 -4.17
C SER A 16 -12.01 -3.96 -3.27
N PHE A 17 -12.72 -2.85 -3.52
CA PHE A 17 -12.48 -1.62 -2.79
C PHE A 17 -13.74 -0.77 -2.70
N ASP A 18 -14.17 -0.52 -1.46
CA ASP A 18 -15.20 0.44 -1.12
C ASP A 18 -14.53 1.68 -0.51
N ALA A 19 -14.68 2.82 -1.18
CA ALA A 19 -14.05 4.06 -0.80
C ALA A 19 -14.60 4.63 0.52
N ASP A 20 -15.90 4.44 0.79
CA ASP A 20 -16.55 4.98 1.97
C ASP A 20 -16.11 4.19 3.20
N THR A 21 -16.18 2.85 3.11
CA THR A 21 -15.67 1.95 4.15
C THR A 21 -14.18 2.19 4.43
N PHE A 22 -13.36 2.33 3.39
CA PHE A 22 -11.92 2.55 3.56
C PHE A 22 -11.62 3.91 4.23
N SER A 23 -12.32 4.97 3.83
CA SER A 23 -12.13 6.31 4.41
C SER A 23 -12.66 6.38 5.84
N LEU A 24 -13.76 5.70 6.16
CA LEU A 24 -14.35 5.74 7.48
C LEU A 24 -13.60 4.89 8.51
N LEU A 25 -13.21 3.66 8.13
CA LEU A 25 -12.65 2.69 9.08
C LEU A 25 -11.12 2.63 9.07
N TYR A 26 -10.49 2.73 7.91
CA TYR A 26 -9.05 2.54 7.79
C TYR A 26 -8.25 3.83 7.96
N LEU A 27 -8.67 4.94 7.34
CA LEU A 27 -7.96 6.22 7.41
C LEU A 27 -7.64 6.67 8.86
N PRO A 28 -8.55 6.57 9.85
CA PRO A 28 -8.25 6.95 11.23
C PRO A 28 -7.15 6.10 11.89
N ILE A 29 -6.96 4.87 11.44
CA ILE A 29 -6.03 3.89 12.02
C ILE A 29 -4.65 3.99 11.36
N ILE A 30 -4.61 4.01 10.02
CA ILE A 30 -3.33 4.01 9.28
C ILE A 30 -2.80 5.42 9.03
N GLY A 31 -3.66 6.43 9.08
CA GLY A 31 -3.34 7.82 8.79
C GLY A 31 -3.21 8.10 7.29
N ARG A 32 -3.06 9.40 6.97
CA ARG A 32 -3.10 9.92 5.58
C ARG A 32 -2.03 9.33 4.68
N ASP A 33 -0.83 9.12 5.21
CA ASP A 33 0.32 8.69 4.41
C ASP A 33 0.16 7.26 3.89
N ALA A 34 -0.16 6.34 4.80
CA ALA A 34 -0.48 4.95 4.46
C ALA A 34 -1.73 4.84 3.59
N PHE A 35 -2.74 5.67 3.85
CA PHE A 35 -3.93 5.76 3.01
C PHE A 35 -3.56 6.14 1.57
N GLY A 36 -2.82 7.24 1.37
CA GLY A 36 -2.38 7.69 0.06
C GLY A 36 -1.51 6.66 -0.67
N LEU A 37 -0.59 6.02 0.06
CA LEU A 37 0.24 4.95 -0.48
C LEU A 37 -0.59 3.77 -0.98
N TYR A 38 -1.56 3.29 -0.21
CA TYR A 38 -2.43 2.19 -0.63
C TYR A 38 -3.21 2.53 -1.92
N GLN A 39 -3.70 3.77 -2.04
CA GLN A 39 -4.38 4.23 -3.26
C GLN A 39 -3.46 4.16 -4.48
N LEU A 40 -2.21 4.62 -4.37
CA LEU A 40 -1.25 4.51 -5.48
C LEU A 40 -0.92 3.05 -5.81
N LEU A 41 -0.63 2.23 -4.80
CA LEU A 41 -0.30 0.82 -4.97
C LEU A 41 -1.37 0.05 -5.76
N ARG A 42 -2.64 0.41 -5.62
CA ARG A 42 -3.75 -0.18 -6.39
C ARG A 42 -3.70 0.13 -7.88
N VAL A 43 -3.14 1.27 -8.28
CA VAL A 43 -3.13 1.74 -9.67
C VAL A 43 -1.92 1.22 -10.44
N PHE A 44 -0.75 1.17 -9.78
CA PHE A 44 0.49 0.71 -10.40
C PHE A 44 0.50 -0.80 -10.66
N SER A 45 1.25 -1.22 -11.69
CA SER A 45 1.62 -2.63 -11.92
C SER A 45 3.07 -2.89 -11.54
N THR A 46 3.98 -2.02 -11.98
CA THR A 46 5.42 -2.10 -11.73
C THR A 46 5.98 -0.68 -11.72
N GLY A 47 7.19 -0.50 -11.19
CA GLY A 47 7.86 0.80 -11.20
C GLY A 47 9.07 0.82 -10.29
N LYS A 48 9.50 2.04 -9.93
CA LYS A 48 10.54 2.27 -8.92
C LYS A 48 9.92 2.84 -7.64
N ILE A 49 10.54 2.56 -6.50
CA ILE A 49 10.11 3.12 -5.21
C ILE A 49 10.10 4.66 -5.26
N SER A 50 11.04 5.28 -5.99
CA SER A 50 11.09 6.74 -6.19
C SER A 50 9.80 7.34 -6.75
N HIS A 51 9.04 6.60 -7.56
CA HIS A 51 7.75 7.10 -8.05
C HIS A 51 6.80 7.40 -6.89
N PHE A 52 6.68 6.51 -5.89
CA PHE A 52 5.82 6.78 -4.73
C PHE A 52 6.34 7.95 -3.90
N LEU A 53 7.66 8.09 -3.78
CA LEU A 53 8.27 9.22 -3.09
C LEU A 53 7.89 10.55 -3.76
N GLU A 54 7.96 10.60 -5.08
CA GLU A 54 7.61 11.78 -5.86
C GLU A 54 6.10 12.10 -5.82
N TYR A 55 5.24 11.10 -6.02
CA TYR A 55 3.79 11.33 -6.07
C TYR A 55 3.17 11.67 -4.72
N LEU A 56 3.76 11.20 -3.61
CA LEU A 56 3.26 11.45 -2.25
C LEU A 56 4.03 12.54 -1.53
N ASP A 57 5.06 13.12 -2.16
CA ASP A 57 6.02 14.03 -1.51
C ASP A 57 6.62 13.43 -0.22
N PHE A 58 7.04 12.16 -0.32
CA PHE A 58 7.61 11.40 0.79
C PHE A 58 9.14 11.39 0.77
N GLY A 59 9.73 11.46 1.96
CA GLY A 59 11.04 10.87 2.21
C GLY A 59 10.97 9.34 2.30
N LEU A 60 12.12 8.67 2.20
CA LEU A 60 12.17 7.20 2.26
C LEU A 60 11.63 6.64 3.60
N ASN A 61 11.92 7.29 4.73
CA ASN A 61 11.46 6.82 6.04
C ASN A 61 9.92 6.90 6.18
N PRO A 62 9.25 8.04 5.90
CA PRO A 62 7.79 8.10 5.86
C PRO A 62 7.14 7.05 4.94
N PHE A 63 7.77 6.76 3.79
CA PHE A 63 7.30 5.70 2.90
C PHE A 63 7.37 4.31 3.55
N ILE A 64 8.49 3.98 4.20
CA ILE A 64 8.66 2.71 4.92
C ILE A 64 7.64 2.61 6.06
N ASP A 65 7.48 3.67 6.86
CA ASP A 65 6.51 3.69 7.96
C ASP A 65 5.08 3.50 7.47
N ALA A 66 4.72 4.13 6.34
CA ALA A 66 3.41 3.96 5.69
C ALA A 66 3.21 2.52 5.19
N LEU A 67 4.24 1.92 4.58
CA LEU A 67 4.19 0.55 4.10
C LEU A 67 4.12 -0.47 5.25
N ASP A 68 4.81 -0.21 6.36
CA ASP A 68 4.80 -1.02 7.57
C ASP A 68 3.42 -0.99 8.24
N LYS A 69 2.76 0.18 8.30
CA LYS A 69 1.37 0.28 8.77
C LYS A 69 0.43 -0.57 7.91
N LEU A 70 0.51 -0.44 6.58
CA LEU A 70 -0.31 -1.23 5.66
C LEU A 70 -0.06 -2.74 5.81
N SER A 71 1.19 -3.12 6.04
CA SER A 71 1.55 -4.52 6.26
C SER A 71 1.07 -5.04 7.62
N GLY A 72 1.17 -4.21 8.66
CA GLY A 72 0.75 -4.54 10.03
C GLY A 72 -0.75 -4.80 10.14
N ILE A 73 -1.58 -4.13 9.34
CA ILE A 73 -3.02 -4.39 9.27
C ILE A 73 -3.42 -5.36 8.14
N GLY A 74 -2.45 -5.99 7.48
CA GLY A 74 -2.70 -7.04 6.49
C GLY A 74 -3.17 -6.57 5.12
N LEU A 75 -3.08 -5.27 4.79
CA LEU A 75 -3.47 -4.74 3.48
C LEU A 75 -2.40 -4.92 2.40
N VAL A 76 -1.14 -5.03 2.80
CA VAL A 76 -0.02 -5.23 1.88
C VAL A 76 0.89 -6.32 2.43
N ARG A 77 1.41 -7.18 1.55
CA ARG A 77 2.51 -8.09 1.85
C ARG A 77 3.68 -7.77 0.95
N VAL A 78 4.85 -7.61 1.56
CA VAL A 78 6.10 -7.28 0.88
C VAL A 78 6.97 -8.52 0.80
N PHE A 79 7.48 -8.84 -0.38
CA PHE A 79 8.46 -9.89 -0.61
C PHE A 79 9.73 -9.25 -1.16
N ASP A 80 10.87 -9.48 -0.51
CA ASP A 80 12.18 -9.09 -1.01
C ASP A 80 12.67 -10.17 -1.98
N GLN A 81 12.76 -9.84 -3.28
CA GLN A 81 13.25 -10.76 -4.30
C GLN A 81 14.14 -10.01 -5.27
N GLN A 82 15.44 -10.25 -5.15
CA GLN A 82 16.44 -9.58 -5.97
C GLN A 82 16.28 -9.95 -7.46
N PRO A 83 16.28 -8.97 -8.39
CA PRO A 83 16.34 -7.53 -8.14
C PRO A 83 14.96 -6.89 -7.86
N GLY A 84 14.75 -6.37 -6.64
CA GLY A 84 13.59 -5.55 -6.27
C GLY A 84 12.62 -6.20 -5.29
N TYR A 85 11.36 -5.73 -5.32
CA TYR A 85 10.32 -6.10 -4.38
C TYR A 85 9.04 -6.55 -5.11
N PHE A 86 8.42 -7.61 -4.60
CA PHE A 86 7.04 -7.93 -4.96
C PHE A 86 6.10 -7.46 -3.87
N LEU A 87 5.01 -6.82 -4.27
CA LEU A 87 3.97 -6.33 -3.39
C LEU A 87 2.67 -7.07 -3.74
N GLU A 88 2.06 -7.69 -2.75
CA GLU A 88 0.72 -8.27 -2.86
C GLU A 88 -0.25 -7.41 -2.05
N LEU A 89 -1.26 -6.85 -2.71
CA LEU A 89 -2.30 -6.09 -2.01
C LEU A 89 -3.40 -7.03 -1.52
N LYS A 90 -4.09 -6.70 -0.44
CA LYS A 90 -5.33 -7.39 -0.04
C LYS A 90 -6.48 -6.41 -0.11
N SER A 91 -7.66 -6.91 -0.46
CA SER A 91 -8.90 -6.13 -0.36
C SER A 91 -9.08 -5.70 1.09
N PRO A 92 -9.47 -4.45 1.37
CA PRO A 92 -9.96 -4.09 2.69
C PRO A 92 -11.16 -4.97 3.03
N LEU A 93 -11.35 -5.23 4.32
CA LEU A 93 -12.55 -5.88 4.81
C LEU A 93 -13.77 -5.02 4.46
N SER A 94 -14.90 -5.68 4.21
CA SER A 94 -16.18 -4.99 4.20
C SER A 94 -16.47 -4.37 5.57
N PHE A 95 -17.41 -3.43 5.61
CA PHE A 95 -17.82 -2.78 6.86
C PHE A 95 -18.23 -3.78 7.94
N GLU A 96 -18.98 -4.83 7.56
CA GLU A 96 -19.44 -5.88 8.49
C GLU A 96 -18.29 -6.74 8.98
N GLU A 97 -17.40 -7.19 8.08
CA GLU A 97 -16.23 -8.01 8.44
C GLU A 97 -15.24 -7.26 9.33
N PHE A 98 -15.14 -5.94 9.20
CA PHE A 98 -14.25 -5.13 10.03
C PHE A 98 -14.77 -4.98 11.47
N LEU A 99 -16.09 -4.99 11.66
CA LEU A 99 -16.73 -4.77 12.96
C LEU A 99 -17.10 -6.07 13.71
N ALA A 100 -16.94 -7.23 13.06
CA ALA A 100 -17.17 -8.55 13.65
C ALA A 100 -16.07 -8.95 14.63
#